data_AF-A0A559UTW0-F1
#
_entry.id   AF-A0A559UTW0-F1
#
_cell.length_a   1.000
_cell.length_b   1.000
_cell.length_c   1.000
_cell.angle_alpha   90.00
_cell.angle_beta   90.00
_cell.angle_gamma   90.00
#
_symmetry.space_group_name_H-M   'P 1'
#
loop_
_entity.id
_entity.type
_entity.pdbx_description
1 polymer ?
#
loop_
_entity_poly.entity_id
_entity_poly.type
_entity_poly.pdbx_seq_one_letter_code
_entity_poly.pdbx_strand_id
1 'polypeptide(L)'
;MRRYSSGTRFGVWLAVSTTSNPAHRFDAETAERYGWINRALPPEELDGFVETLARRIAALRPEQITAAKAAVGAAATSGSLPAGLGEESRALGGVYPAPDAAVERTRAALAAGAQTREGELDLEASLDRVA
;
A
#
# COMPACT_ATOMS: atom_id res chain seq x y z
N MET A 1 -12.00 16.62 -23.16
CA MET A 1 -10.71 17.06 -22.57
C MET A 1 -10.98 17.62 -21.18
N ARG A 2 -10.96 16.79 -20.14
CA ARG A 2 -11.34 17.19 -18.77
C ARG A 2 -10.07 17.28 -17.92
N ARG A 3 -9.78 18.47 -17.38
CA ARG A 3 -8.61 18.71 -16.53
C ARG A 3 -8.78 17.94 -15.21
N TYR A 4 -7.80 17.10 -14.87
CA TYR A 4 -7.67 16.50 -13.54
C TYR A 4 -7.17 17.57 -12.58
N SER A 5 -7.89 17.77 -11.48
CA SER A 5 -7.49 18.66 -10.39
C SER A 5 -6.35 18.01 -9.61
N SER A 6 -5.20 18.67 -9.60
CA SER A 6 -4.01 18.36 -8.82
C SER A 6 -4.31 18.51 -7.32
N GLY A 7 -4.21 17.44 -6.54
CA GLY A 7 -4.25 17.61 -5.08
C GLY A 7 -4.22 16.33 -4.25
N THR A 8 -4.77 15.22 -4.74
CA THR A 8 -4.86 13.99 -3.95
C THR A 8 -4.27 12.84 -4.75
N ARG A 9 -3.18 12.22 -4.26
CA ARG A 9 -2.73 10.94 -4.80
C ARG A 9 -3.86 9.95 -4.56
N PHE A 10 -4.36 9.36 -5.64
CA PHE A 10 -5.59 8.55 -5.76
C PHE A 10 -6.91 9.33 -5.79
N GLY A 11 -7.34 9.69 -7.00
CA GLY A 11 -8.74 10.05 -7.26
C GLY A 11 -9.56 8.80 -7.56
N VAL A 12 -10.13 8.13 -6.53
CA VAL A 12 -11.34 7.26 -6.51
C VAL A 12 -11.52 6.13 -7.58
N TRP A 13 -10.77 6.09 -8.67
CA TRP A 13 -11.15 5.44 -9.93
C TRP A 13 -10.30 4.23 -10.35
N LEU A 14 -9.70 3.52 -9.39
CA LEU A 14 -9.07 2.22 -9.68
C LEU A 14 -9.40 1.12 -8.66
N ALA A 15 -10.48 1.28 -7.90
CA ALA A 15 -10.86 0.31 -6.87
C ALA A 15 -11.63 -0.91 -7.42
N VAL A 16 -12.10 -0.89 -8.67
CA VAL A 16 -12.91 -1.98 -9.26
C VAL A 16 -12.61 -2.13 -10.75
N SER A 17 -11.43 -2.63 -11.13
CA SER A 17 -11.15 -3.00 -12.53
C SER A 17 -11.00 -4.51 -12.67
N THR A 18 -12.12 -5.16 -13.02
CA THR A 18 -12.24 -6.28 -13.99
C THR A 18 -11.34 -7.51 -13.89
N THR A 19 -11.02 -7.98 -12.69
CA THR A 19 -10.64 -9.39 -12.49
C THR A 19 -11.33 -9.92 -11.25
N SER A 20 -11.79 -11.17 -11.32
CA SER A 20 -12.53 -11.89 -10.28
C SER A 20 -11.76 -12.09 -8.96
N ASN A 21 -10.60 -11.45 -8.80
CA ASN A 21 -9.79 -11.41 -7.58
C ASN A 21 -9.23 -9.98 -7.41
N PRO A 22 -9.66 -9.20 -6.39
CA PRO A 22 -9.21 -7.84 -6.15
C PRO A 22 -7.79 -7.73 -5.54
N ALA A 23 -7.16 -8.86 -5.18
CA ALA A 23 -5.84 -8.89 -4.57
C ALA A 23 -4.82 -9.48 -5.56
N HIS A 24 -4.36 -8.68 -6.53
CA HIS A 24 -3.28 -9.09 -7.43
C HIS A 24 -1.97 -8.38 -7.11
N ARG A 25 -0.84 -9.07 -7.30
CA ARG A 25 0.50 -8.52 -7.15
C ARG A 25 0.80 -7.52 -8.26
N PHE A 26 1.14 -6.29 -7.88
CA PHE A 26 1.60 -5.27 -8.81
C PHE A 26 3.13 -5.27 -8.93
N ASP A 27 3.65 -5.14 -10.15
CA ASP A 27 5.07 -4.85 -10.36
C ASP A 27 5.41 -3.40 -10.00
N ALA A 28 6.71 -3.12 -9.83
CA ALA A 28 7.18 -1.81 -9.38
C ALA A 28 6.84 -0.70 -10.38
N GLU A 29 6.90 -0.96 -11.69
CA GLU A 29 6.58 0.03 -12.71
C GLU A 29 5.11 0.43 -12.69
N THR A 30 4.20 -0.53 -12.50
CA THR A 30 2.77 -0.27 -12.37
C THR A 30 2.49 0.50 -11.09
N ALA A 31 3.11 0.10 -9.97
CA ALA A 31 3.00 0.81 -8.70
C ALA A 31 3.48 2.28 -8.78
N GLU A 32 4.56 2.56 -9.53
CA GLU A 32 5.02 3.93 -9.79
C GLU A 32 4.01 4.71 -10.62
N ARG A 33 3.52 4.14 -11.74
CA ARG A 33 2.51 4.79 -12.60
C ARG A 33 1.24 5.16 -11.84
N TYR A 34 0.86 4.35 -10.86
CA TYR A 34 -0.30 4.61 -10.01
C TYR A 34 0.00 5.61 -8.89
N GLY A 35 1.26 5.95 -8.66
CA GLY A 35 1.69 6.82 -7.57
C GLY A 35 1.65 6.16 -6.20
N TRP A 36 1.60 4.83 -6.15
CA TRP A 36 1.71 4.06 -4.90
C TRP A 36 3.12 4.17 -4.33
N ILE A 37 4.13 4.04 -5.20
CA ILE A 37 5.52 4.30 -4.86
C ILE A 37 6.03 5.54 -5.59
N ASN A 38 7.14 6.12 -5.12
CA ASN A 38 7.73 7.32 -5.72
C ASN A 38 8.43 7.04 -7.06
N ARG A 39 9.10 5.88 -7.18
CA ARG A 39 9.92 5.50 -8.34
C ARG A 39 10.26 4.01 -8.32
N ALA A 40 10.22 3.35 -9.47
CA ALA A 40 10.80 2.05 -9.75
C ALA A 40 12.21 2.23 -10.36
N LEU A 41 13.15 1.39 -9.95
CA LEU A 41 14.55 1.42 -10.39
C LEU A 41 15.03 0.00 -10.71
N PRO A 42 16.05 -0.16 -11.57
CA PRO A 42 16.75 -1.43 -11.70
C PRO A 42 17.28 -1.89 -10.32
N PRO A 43 17.22 -3.21 -10.00
CA PRO A 43 17.63 -3.72 -8.69
C PRO A 43 19.06 -3.31 -8.28
N GLU A 44 19.98 -3.30 -9.24
CA GLU A 44 21.39 -2.94 -9.05
C GLU A 44 21.63 -1.44 -8.75
N GLU A 45 20.67 -0.58 -9.07
CA GLU A 45 20.77 0.87 -8.82
C GLU A 45 20.07 1.29 -7.51
N LEU A 46 19.19 0.44 -6.97
CA LEU A 46 18.31 0.80 -5.85
C LEU A 46 19.09 1.23 -4.61
N ASP A 47 20.07 0.43 -4.20
CA ASP A 47 20.85 0.68 -2.98
C ASP A 47 21.62 2.01 -3.07
N GLY A 48 22.32 2.24 -4.18
CA GLY A 48 23.09 3.47 -4.40
C GLY A 48 22.21 4.72 -4.49
N PHE A 49 21.03 4.61 -5.12
CA PHE A 49 20.06 5.69 -5.18
C PHE A 49 19.52 6.06 -3.80
N VAL A 50 19.08 5.06 -3.01
CA VAL A 50 18.54 5.27 -1.66
C VAL A 50 19.60 5.84 -0.74
N GLU A 51 20.83 5.33 -0.79
CA GLU A 51 21.94 5.83 0.00
C GLU A 51 22.24 7.31 -0.29
N THR A 52 22.33 7.68 -1.58
CA THR A 52 22.58 9.06 -2.00
C THR A 52 21.46 9.99 -1.54
N LEU A 53 20.20 9.55 -1.67
CA LEU A 53 19.04 10.32 -1.21
C LEU A 53 19.07 10.51 0.32
N ALA A 54 19.33 9.45 1.08
CA ALA A 54 19.40 9.49 2.53
C ALA A 54 20.51 10.44 3.01
N ARG A 55 21.71 10.37 2.42
CA ARG A 55 22.83 11.29 2.75
C ARG A 55 22.46 12.75 2.47
N ARG A 56 21.77 13.03 1.36
CA ARG A 56 21.31 14.39 1.02
C ARG A 56 20.29 14.92 2.03
N ILE A 57 19.37 14.08 2.50
CA ILE A 57 18.38 14.47 3.53
C ILE A 57 19.10 14.69 4.87
N ALA A 58 20.02 13.80 5.25
CA ALA A 58 20.76 13.89 6.51
C ALA A 58 21.69 15.11 6.60
N ALA A 59 22.12 15.66 5.46
CA ALA A 59 22.91 16.90 5.41
C ALA A 59 22.10 18.17 5.73
N LEU A 60 20.77 18.09 5.79
CA LEU A 60 19.91 19.19 6.17
C LEU A 60 19.91 19.40 7.69
N ARG A 61 19.68 20.64 8.13
CA ARG A 61 19.48 20.91 9.56
C ARG A 61 18.16 20.27 10.03
N PRO A 62 18.10 19.76 11.28
CA PRO A 62 16.88 19.14 11.82
C PRO A 62 15.63 20.02 11.69
N GLU A 63 15.77 21.34 11.86
CA GLU A 63 14.66 22.29 11.78
C GLU A 63 14.10 22.39 10.36
N GLN A 64 14.94 22.24 9.34
CA GLN A 64 14.50 22.24 7.94
C GLN A 64 13.67 20.99 7.63
N ILE A 65 14.09 19.83 8.14
CA ILE A 65 13.37 18.56 7.99
C ILE A 65 12.02 18.66 8.71
N THR A 66 12.01 19.17 9.94
CA THR A 66 10.78 19.37 10.74
C THR A 66 9.80 20.31 10.04
N ALA A 67 10.27 21.46 9.55
CA ALA A 67 9.43 22.42 8.84
C ALA A 67 8.85 21.83 7.55
N ALA A 68 9.67 21.13 6.77
CA ALA A 68 9.20 20.47 5.54
C ALA A 68 8.14 19.40 5.83
N LYS A 69 8.37 18.54 6.84
CA LYS A 69 7.40 17.51 7.26
C LYS A 69 6.10 18.12 7.77
N ALA A 70 6.16 19.22 8.54
CA ALA A 70 4.97 19.90 9.04
C ALA A 70 4.13 20.50 7.90
N ALA A 71 4.77 21.16 6.93
CA ALA A 71 4.09 21.74 5.77
C ALA A 71 3.42 20.66 4.90
N VAL A 72 4.14 19.58 4.58
CA VAL A 72 3.59 18.47 3.78
C VAL A 72 2.51 17.70 4.55
N GLY A 73 2.75 17.43 5.84
CA GLY A 73 1.79 16.73 6.71
C GLY A 73 0.47 17.49 6.81
N ALA A 74 0.52 18.80 7.05
CA ALA A 74 -0.68 19.64 7.08
C ALA A 74 -1.49 19.54 5.77
N ALA A 75 -0.82 19.59 4.62
CA ALA A 75 -1.48 19.43 3.33
C ALA A 75 -2.04 18.01 3.09
N ALA A 76 -1.35 16.97 3.59
CA ALA A 76 -1.79 15.58 3.44
C ALA A 76 -2.98 15.24 4.36
N THR A 77 -3.09 15.89 5.53
CA THR A 77 -4.13 15.61 6.52
C THR A 77 -5.23 16.66 6.58
N SER A 78 -5.20 17.71 5.76
CA SER A 78 -6.20 18.80 5.76
C SER A 78 -7.59 18.40 5.23
N GLY A 79 -7.84 17.12 5.03
CA GLY A 79 -9.09 16.59 4.47
C GLY A 79 -9.80 15.61 5.41
N SER A 80 -10.66 14.77 4.84
CA SER A 80 -11.41 13.76 5.57
C SER A 80 -10.56 12.57 6.03
N LEU A 81 -9.26 12.52 5.73
CA LEU A 81 -8.41 11.35 5.99
C LEU A 81 -8.47 10.86 7.45
N PRO A 82 -8.32 11.71 8.50
CA PRO A 82 -8.43 11.23 9.87
C PRO A 82 -9.79 10.62 10.21
N ALA A 83 -10.88 11.21 9.73
CA ALA A 83 -12.23 10.67 9.90
C ALA A 83 -12.44 9.37 9.09
N GLY A 84 -11.87 9.32 7.88
CA GLY A 84 -11.90 8.15 7.00
C GLY A 84 -11.20 6.94 7.60
N LEU A 85 -10.05 7.13 8.25
CA LEU A 85 -9.36 6.05 8.98
C LEU A 85 -10.21 5.52 10.15
N GLY A 86 -10.92 6.41 10.86
CA GLY A 86 -11.85 6.01 11.91
C GLY A 86 -13.02 5.18 11.38
N GLU A 87 -13.62 5.59 10.26
CA GLU A 87 -14.71 4.84 9.63
C GLU A 87 -14.23 3.52 9.04
N GLU A 88 -13.04 3.48 8.41
CA GLU A 88 -12.43 2.25 7.91
C GLU A 88 -12.23 1.25 9.05
N SER A 89 -11.64 1.69 10.16
CA SER A 89 -11.44 0.84 11.33
C SER A 89 -12.77 0.35 11.92
N ARG A 90 -13.80 1.21 11.95
CA ARG A 90 -15.14 0.84 12.45
C ARG A 90 -15.82 -0.18 11.55
N ALA A 91 -15.76 0.02 10.23
CA ALA A 91 -16.36 -0.85 9.24
C ALA A 91 -15.68 -2.22 9.21
N LEU A 92 -14.33 -2.24 9.17
CA LEU A 92 -13.56 -3.48 9.22
C LEU A 92 -13.76 -4.19 10.57
N GLY A 93 -13.75 -3.46 11.68
CA GLY A 93 -14.04 -4.03 13.00
C GLY A 93 -15.46 -4.60 13.13
N GLY A 94 -16.41 -4.16 12.30
CA GLY A 94 -17.75 -4.73 12.24
C GLY A 94 -17.86 -6.08 11.50
N VAL A 95 -16.85 -6.44 10.70
CA VAL A 95 -16.80 -7.73 9.97
C VAL A 95 -15.79 -8.72 10.57
N TYR A 96 -15.07 -8.33 11.63
CA TYR A 96 -14.19 -9.19 12.43
C TYR A 96 -14.68 -9.24 13.90
N PRO A 97 -14.91 -10.41 14.53
CA PRO A 97 -14.44 -11.73 14.14
C PRO A 97 -15.15 -12.25 12.90
N ALA A 98 -14.31 -12.75 11.99
CA ALA A 98 -14.71 -13.26 10.70
C ALA A 98 -15.81 -14.34 10.86
N PRO A 99 -16.76 -14.47 9.92
CA PRO A 99 -17.63 -15.64 9.86
C PRO A 99 -16.81 -16.93 9.94
N ASP A 100 -17.37 -18.02 10.49
CA ASP A 100 -16.66 -19.30 10.63
C ASP A 100 -15.94 -19.71 9.34
N ALA A 101 -16.55 -19.47 8.18
CA ALA A 101 -15.97 -19.72 6.86
C ALA A 101 -14.60 -19.03 6.63
N ALA A 102 -14.41 -17.79 7.09
CA ALA A 102 -13.14 -17.09 6.93
C ALA A 102 -12.11 -17.52 7.99
N VAL A 103 -12.54 -17.97 9.17
CA VAL A 103 -11.66 -18.64 10.15
C VAL A 103 -11.16 -19.97 9.58
N GLU A 104 -12.06 -20.79 9.03
CA GLU A 104 -11.70 -22.07 8.40
C GLU A 104 -10.78 -21.88 7.18
N ARG A 105 -11.06 -20.87 6.33
CA ARG A 105 -10.18 -20.53 5.21
C ARG A 105 -8.78 -20.13 5.68
N THR A 106 -8.67 -19.37 6.77
CA THR A 106 -7.38 -19.01 7.36
C THR A 106 -6.64 -20.24 7.90
N ARG A 107 -7.34 -21.14 8.60
CA ARG A 107 -6.76 -22.42 9.07
C ARG A 107 -6.27 -23.28 7.92
N ALA A 108 -7.06 -23.40 6.86
CA ALA A 108 -6.71 -24.14 5.66
C ALA A 108 -5.48 -23.51 4.96
N ALA A 109 -5.42 -22.18 4.84
CA ALA A 109 -4.27 -21.47 4.29
C ALA A 109 -3.00 -21.77 5.08
N LEU A 110 -3.05 -21.67 6.41
CA LEU A 110 -1.92 -21.98 7.28
C LEU A 110 -1.48 -23.43 7.15
N ALA A 111 -2.42 -24.38 7.15
CA ALA A 111 -2.11 -25.80 6.95
C ALA A 111 -1.51 -26.09 5.56
N ALA A 112 -1.86 -25.29 4.55
CA ALA A 112 -1.33 -25.37 3.19
C ALA A 112 -0.01 -24.60 2.99
N GLY A 113 0.58 -24.06 4.06
CA GLY A 113 1.89 -23.41 4.01
C GLY A 113 1.87 -21.89 3.83
N ALA A 114 0.73 -21.21 4.01
CA ALA A 114 0.75 -19.76 4.22
C ALA A 114 1.65 -19.41 5.43
N GLN A 115 2.27 -18.24 5.42
CA GLN A 115 3.31 -17.83 6.37
C GLN A 115 4.61 -18.65 6.33
N THR A 116 4.79 -19.54 5.34
CA THR A 116 6.10 -20.09 4.99
C THR A 116 6.69 -19.33 3.81
N ARG A 117 8.02 -19.38 3.62
CA ARG A 117 8.67 -18.73 2.46
C ARG A 117 8.04 -19.16 1.13
N GLU A 118 7.79 -20.45 0.96
CA GLU A 118 7.26 -21.01 -0.28
C GLU A 118 5.82 -20.56 -0.53
N GLY A 119 4.98 -20.56 0.51
CA GLY A 119 3.60 -20.08 0.41
C GLY A 119 3.48 -18.58 0.12
N GLU A 120 4.42 -17.77 0.61
CA GLU A 120 4.41 -16.31 0.45
C GLU A 120 5.05 -15.81 -0.87
N LEU A 121 5.77 -16.67 -1.62
CA LEU A 121 6.32 -16.28 -2.94
C LEU A 121 5.22 -15.97 -3.96
N ASP A 122 4.10 -16.68 -3.86
CA ASP A 122 2.87 -16.47 -4.62
C ASP A 122 1.69 -16.65 -3.66
N LEU A 123 1.46 -15.62 -2.84
CA LEU A 123 0.45 -15.64 -1.79
C LEU A 123 -0.96 -15.76 -2.40
N GLU A 124 -1.21 -15.07 -3.51
CA GLU A 124 -2.47 -15.09 -4.23
C GLU A 124 -2.84 -16.51 -4.64
N ALA A 125 -1.94 -17.22 -5.33
CA ALA A 125 -2.19 -18.61 -5.69
C ALA A 125 -2.30 -19.52 -4.46
N SER A 126 -1.56 -19.23 -3.38
CA SER A 126 -1.65 -19.97 -2.13
C SER A 126 -3.00 -19.84 -1.45
N LEU A 127 -3.61 -18.66 -1.48
CA LEU A 127 -4.94 -18.42 -0.94
C LEU A 127 -6.07 -18.95 -1.85
N ASP A 128 -5.85 -18.98 -3.16
CA ASP A 128 -6.80 -19.54 -4.13
C ASP A 128 -6.88 -21.09 -4.04
N ARG A 129 -5.79 -21.76 -3.64
CA ARG A 129 -5.78 -23.23 -3.46
C ARG A 129 -6.62 -23.73 -2.28
N VAL A 130 -6.90 -22.86 -1.32
CA VAL A 130 -7.68 -23.17 -0.11
C VAL A 130 -9.04 -22.49 -0.11
N ALA A 131 -9.42 -21.91 -1.25
CA ALA A 131 -10.62 -21.13 -1.47
C ALA A 131 -11.87 -21.96 -1.71
#